data_AF-A0A218QK98-F1
#
_entry.id   AF-A0A218QK98-F1
#
_cell.length_a   1.000
_cell.length_b   1.000
_cell.length_c   1.000
_cell.angle_alpha   90.00
_cell.angle_beta   90.00
_cell.angle_gamma   90.00
#
_symmetry.space_group_name_H-M   'P 1'
#
loop_
_entity.id
_entity.type
_entity.pdbx_description
1 polymer ?
#
loop_
_entity_poly.entity_id
_entity_poly.type
_entity_poly.pdbx_seq_one_letter_code
_entity_poly.pdbx_strand_id
1 'polypeptide(L)'
;MANEVWFRPLVWIDYRLAVLFTVIIPLILLIWAFVQKAEAIQRLLIIYWRVSSLLAISVYLMIGGFGVSFISSLMGRILIPISLWFWIDLNDEIEYTLSGILKLIFTSWRWAVSVYCALGALATLPFLGCAFSANAFATPYCRVWAEAPLMFKDYFHPNSKPGFLGFLGIVGLIIYVVCLSYFVLIKLGKQGRSATQQ
;
A
#
# COMPACT_ATOMS: atom_id res chain seq x y z
N MET A 1 -29.82 4.82 -20.21
CA MET A 1 -29.50 4.62 -18.78
C MET A 1 -28.20 3.83 -18.74
N ALA A 2 -27.08 4.51 -18.52
CA ALA A 2 -25.77 3.84 -18.52
C ALA A 2 -25.80 2.75 -17.44
N ASN A 3 -25.35 1.54 -17.78
CA ASN A 3 -25.23 0.42 -16.84
C ASN A 3 -24.40 0.87 -15.63
N GLU A 4 -25.06 1.27 -14.56
CA GLU A 4 -24.39 1.66 -13.34
C GLU A 4 -23.66 0.44 -12.80
N VAL A 5 -22.34 0.57 -12.67
CA VAL A 5 -21.52 -0.46 -12.04
C VAL A 5 -21.95 -0.51 -10.57
N TRP A 6 -22.71 -1.53 -10.19
CA TRP A 6 -23.36 -1.64 -8.87
C TRP A 6 -22.39 -1.55 -7.68
N PHE A 7 -21.13 -1.92 -7.89
CA PHE A 7 -20.07 -1.88 -6.88
C PHE A 7 -19.23 -0.60 -6.92
N ARG A 8 -19.56 0.37 -7.77
CA ARG A 8 -18.86 1.67 -7.83
C ARG A 8 -18.77 2.36 -6.46
N PRO A 9 -19.84 2.44 -5.63
CA PRO A 9 -19.73 3.03 -4.30
C PRO A 9 -18.71 2.31 -3.41
N LEU A 10 -18.60 0.98 -3.53
CA LEU A 10 -17.64 0.17 -2.76
C LEU A 10 -16.20 0.52 -3.14
N VAL A 11 -15.91 0.71 -4.44
CA VAL A 11 -14.58 1.14 -4.92
C VAL A 11 -14.22 2.50 -4.32
N TRP A 12 -15.15 3.45 -4.32
CA TRP A 12 -14.92 4.78 -3.75
C TRP A 12 -14.69 4.74 -2.22
N ILE A 13 -15.44 3.90 -1.51
CA ILE A 13 -15.22 3.68 -0.07
C ILE A 13 -13.85 3.06 0.16
N ASP A 14 -13.47 2.05 -0.62
CA ASP A 14 -12.15 1.40 -0.52
C ASP A 14 -11.00 2.40 -0.69
N TYR A 15 -11.06 3.30 -1.66
CA TYR A 15 -10.03 4.35 -1.82
C TYR A 15 -9.96 5.30 -0.62
N ARG A 16 -11.11 5.70 -0.06
CA ARG A 16 -11.13 6.57 1.14
C ARG A 16 -10.55 5.86 2.36
N LEU A 17 -10.91 4.59 2.56
CA LEU A 17 -10.37 3.76 3.63
C LEU A 17 -8.87 3.50 3.43
N ALA A 18 -8.42 3.30 2.18
CA ALA A 18 -7.00 3.18 1.85
C ALA A 18 -6.25 4.42 2.35
N VAL A 19 -6.64 5.62 1.92
CA VAL A 19 -5.96 6.85 2.33
C VAL A 19 -5.96 7.02 3.85
N LEU A 20 -7.08 6.74 4.52
CA LEU A 20 -7.19 6.85 5.97
C LEU A 20 -6.24 5.89 6.69
N PHE A 21 -6.35 4.59 6.41
CA PHE A 21 -5.62 3.54 7.13
C PHE A 21 -4.18 3.37 6.67
N THR A 22 -3.87 3.63 5.41
CA THR A 22 -2.53 3.37 4.85
C THR A 22 -1.67 4.61 4.69
N VAL A 23 -2.24 5.81 4.86
CA VAL A 23 -1.48 7.07 4.75
C VAL A 23 -1.64 7.95 5.98
N ILE A 24 -2.87 8.37 6.30
CA ILE A 24 -3.11 9.39 7.34
C ILE A 24 -2.76 8.88 8.74
N ILE A 25 -3.35 7.76 9.16
CA ILE A 25 -3.09 7.20 10.50
C ILE A 25 -1.61 6.83 10.71
N PRO A 26 -0.92 6.10 9.80
CA PRO A 26 0.49 5.80 9.99
C PRO A 26 1.39 7.04 10.01
N LEU A 27 1.01 8.12 9.30
CA LEU A 27 1.76 9.37 9.34
C LEU A 27 1.65 10.05 10.71
N ILE A 28 0.44 10.10 11.28
CA ILE A 28 0.20 10.61 12.64
C ILE A 28 0.97 9.77 13.66
N LEU A 29 0.91 8.44 13.54
CA LEU A 29 1.65 7.52 14.42
C LEU A 29 3.17 7.70 14.29
N LEU A 30 3.68 7.95 13.08
CA LEU A 30 5.11 8.18 12.87
C LEU A 30 5.58 9.47 13.56
N ILE A 31 4.82 10.57 13.41
CA ILE A 31 5.12 11.84 14.08
C ILE A 31 5.05 11.65 15.60
N TRP A 32 4.02 10.97 16.09
CA TRP A 32 3.86 10.76 17.53
C TRP A 32 4.96 9.87 18.11
N ALA A 33 5.34 8.80 17.42
CA ALA A 33 6.44 7.91 17.80
C ALA A 33 7.80 8.64 17.77
N PHE A 34 7.97 9.60 16.85
CA PHE A 34 9.13 10.48 16.81
C PHE A 34 9.21 11.38 18.06
N VAL A 35 8.11 12.05 18.40
CA VAL A 35 8.03 12.91 19.59
C VAL A 35 8.26 12.11 20.89
N GLN A 36 7.72 10.89 20.99
CA GLN A 36 7.91 10.02 22.16
C GLN A 36 9.22 9.22 22.12
N LYS A 37 10.06 9.38 21.09
CA LYS A 37 11.32 8.62 20.91
C LYS A 37 11.13 7.09 20.96
N ALA A 38 9.99 6.60 20.48
CA ALA A 38 9.69 5.18 20.38
C ALA A 38 10.36 4.56 19.14
N GLU A 39 11.66 4.22 19.26
CA GLU A 39 12.48 3.77 18.12
C GLU A 39 11.92 2.54 17.41
N ALA A 40 11.43 1.53 18.13
CA ALA A 40 10.86 0.32 17.53
C ALA A 40 9.69 0.64 16.59
N ILE A 41 8.75 1.49 17.04
CA ILE A 41 7.61 1.93 16.23
C ILE A 41 8.09 2.74 15.03
N GLN A 42 9.05 3.65 15.20
CA GLN A 42 9.59 4.44 14.11
C GLN A 42 10.24 3.55 13.03
N ARG A 43 11.10 2.60 13.43
CA ARG A 43 11.76 1.65 12.52
C ARG A 43 10.74 0.81 11.77
N LEU A 44 9.75 0.27 12.49
CA LEU A 44 8.69 -0.53 11.87
C LEU A 44 7.84 0.30 10.89
N LEU A 45 7.50 1.54 11.23
CA LEU A 45 6.77 2.44 10.33
C LEU A 45 7.61 2.84 9.10
N ILE A 46 8.92 3.03 9.24
CA ILE A 46 9.81 3.27 8.08
C ILE A 46 9.82 2.06 7.13
N ILE A 47 9.89 0.84 7.67
CA ILE A 47 9.79 -0.38 6.86
C ILE A 47 8.42 -0.45 6.18
N TYR A 48 7.36 -0.19 6.93
CA TYR A 48 6.00 -0.12 6.43
C TYR A 48 5.88 0.85 5.25
N TRP A 49 6.39 2.09 5.35
CA TRP A 49 6.32 3.08 4.28
C TRP A 49 7.06 2.66 3.01
N ARG A 50 8.20 1.97 3.17
CA ARG A 50 8.92 1.41 2.03
C ARG A 50 8.07 0.37 1.31
N VAL A 51 7.41 -0.51 2.04
CA VAL A 51 6.56 -1.57 1.47
C VAL A 51 5.24 -1.03 0.92
N SER A 52 4.57 -0.15 1.65
CA SER A 52 3.29 0.45 1.27
C SER A 52 3.40 1.41 0.09
N SER A 53 4.61 1.89 -0.24
CA SER A 53 4.88 2.68 -1.44
C SER A 53 4.42 1.99 -2.73
N LEU A 54 4.31 0.66 -2.75
CA LEU A 54 3.75 -0.09 -3.88
C LEU A 54 2.29 0.26 -4.17
N LEU A 55 1.49 0.63 -3.14
CA LEU A 55 0.13 1.14 -3.34
C LEU A 55 0.12 2.53 -3.98
N ALA A 56 1.11 3.38 -3.69
CA ALA A 56 1.23 4.67 -4.37
C ALA A 56 1.66 4.47 -5.83
N ILE A 57 2.60 3.55 -6.08
CA ILE A 57 3.01 3.15 -7.43
C ILE A 57 1.80 2.62 -8.22
N SER A 58 0.95 1.79 -7.61
CA SER A 58 -0.25 1.25 -8.26
C SER A 58 -1.24 2.34 -8.68
N VAL A 59 -1.41 3.39 -7.87
CA VAL A 59 -2.22 4.58 -8.23
C VAL A 59 -1.66 5.26 -9.49
N TYR A 60 -0.34 5.48 -9.56
CA TYR A 60 0.28 6.10 -10.74
C TYR A 60 0.14 5.24 -12.00
N LEU A 61 0.34 3.93 -11.86
CA LEU A 61 0.10 2.97 -12.94
C LEU A 61 -1.36 3.01 -13.41
N MET A 62 -2.30 3.11 -12.47
CA MET A 62 -3.74 3.20 -12.77
C MET A 62 -4.10 4.50 -13.49
N ILE A 63 -3.49 5.63 -13.12
CA ILE A 63 -3.63 6.91 -13.85
C ILE A 63 -3.20 6.76 -15.31
N GLY A 64 -2.12 6.02 -15.56
CA GLY A 64 -1.63 5.71 -16.91
C GLY A 64 -2.47 4.70 -17.68
N GLY A 65 -3.48 4.08 -17.07
CA GLY A 65 -4.28 3.01 -17.68
C GLY A 65 -3.54 1.68 -17.81
N PHE A 66 -2.49 1.45 -17.02
CA PHE A 66 -1.70 0.22 -17.08
C PHE A 66 -2.30 -0.88 -16.21
N GLY A 67 -2.70 -2.01 -16.82
CA GLY A 67 -3.33 -3.14 -16.10
C GLY A 67 -2.50 -3.75 -14.97
N VAL A 68 -1.16 -3.63 -15.02
CA VAL A 68 -0.26 -4.06 -13.92
C VAL A 68 -0.53 -3.34 -12.59
N SER A 69 -1.29 -2.23 -12.60
CA SER A 69 -1.82 -1.57 -11.40
C SER A 69 -2.64 -2.53 -10.50
N PHE A 70 -3.41 -3.45 -11.09
CA PHE A 70 -4.19 -4.43 -10.32
C PHE A 70 -3.31 -5.42 -9.58
N ILE A 71 -2.26 -5.93 -10.26
CA ILE A 71 -1.30 -6.87 -9.67
C ILE A 71 -0.51 -6.17 -8.56
N SER A 72 0.02 -4.98 -8.83
CA SER A 72 0.78 -4.20 -7.84
C SER A 72 -0.07 -3.80 -6.64
N SER A 73 -1.35 -3.43 -6.84
CA SER A 73 -2.29 -3.17 -5.75
C SER A 73 -2.52 -4.41 -4.87
N LEU A 74 -2.77 -5.57 -5.48
CA LEU A 74 -2.92 -6.83 -4.75
C LEU A 74 -1.65 -7.17 -3.96
N MET A 75 -0.48 -7.10 -4.60
CA MET A 75 0.80 -7.37 -3.94
C MET A 75 1.06 -6.38 -2.80
N GLY A 76 0.73 -5.10 -2.95
CA GLY A 76 0.84 -4.11 -1.88
C GLY A 76 -0.02 -4.49 -0.67
N ARG A 77 -1.27 -4.90 -0.89
CA ARG A 77 -2.19 -5.35 0.17
C ARG A 77 -1.68 -6.62 0.86
N ILE A 78 -0.98 -7.52 0.18
CA ILE A 78 -0.40 -8.72 0.80
C ILE A 78 0.88 -8.39 1.57
N LEU A 79 1.76 -7.57 0.98
CA LEU A 79 3.07 -7.26 1.56
C LEU A 79 2.95 -6.36 2.81
N ILE A 80 1.94 -5.48 2.89
CA ILE A 80 1.76 -4.59 4.04
C ILE A 80 1.61 -5.38 5.37
N PRO A 81 0.63 -6.28 5.53
CA PRO A 81 0.51 -7.08 6.75
C PRO A 81 1.77 -7.90 7.04
N ILE A 82 2.37 -8.51 6.01
CA ILE A 82 3.63 -9.26 6.16
C ILE A 82 4.70 -8.35 6.76
N SER A 83 4.92 -7.16 6.20
CA SER A 83 5.94 -6.22 6.68
C SER A 83 5.73 -5.77 8.12
N LEU A 84 4.48 -5.70 8.58
CA LEU A 84 4.15 -5.31 9.94
C LEU A 84 4.46 -6.44 10.92
N TRP A 85 4.09 -7.69 10.60
CA TRP A 85 4.17 -8.84 11.52
C TRP A 85 5.42 -9.70 11.39
N PHE A 86 6.22 -9.51 10.34
CA PHE A 86 7.36 -10.38 10.05
C PHE A 86 8.51 -10.26 11.07
N TRP A 87 8.83 -9.05 11.54
CA TRP A 87 10.03 -8.73 12.33
C TRP A 87 9.89 -9.10 13.81
N ILE A 88 10.66 -10.10 14.27
CA ILE A 88 10.55 -10.59 15.66
C ILE A 88 11.12 -9.56 16.64
N ASP A 89 12.31 -9.03 16.36
CA ASP A 89 13.00 -8.07 17.22
C ASP A 89 12.15 -6.83 17.53
N LEU A 90 11.57 -6.23 16.49
CA LEU A 90 10.68 -5.07 16.66
C LEU A 90 9.36 -5.42 17.36
N ASN A 91 8.83 -6.62 17.14
CA ASN A 91 7.59 -7.04 17.78
C ASN A 91 7.78 -7.28 19.28
N ASP A 92 8.87 -7.92 19.67
CA ASP A 92 9.20 -8.18 21.06
C ASP A 92 9.43 -6.85 21.80
N GLU A 93 10.17 -5.91 21.21
CA GLU A 93 10.40 -4.59 21.83
C GLU A 93 9.08 -3.80 22.00
N ILE A 94 8.19 -3.82 20.99
CA ILE A 94 6.88 -3.16 21.09
C ILE A 94 5.99 -3.83 22.15
N GLU A 95 6.06 -5.15 22.30
CA GLU A 95 5.23 -5.88 23.25
C GLU A 95 5.72 -5.70 24.68
N TYR A 96 7.01 -5.87 24.93
CA TYR A 96 7.54 -5.94 26.30
C TYR A 96 8.09 -4.61 26.82
N THR A 97 8.54 -3.71 25.95
CA THR A 97 9.22 -2.47 26.38
C THR A 97 8.31 -1.25 26.33
N LEU A 98 7.38 -1.19 25.37
CA LEU A 98 6.48 -0.05 25.22
C LEU A 98 5.22 -0.18 26.08
N SER A 99 4.75 0.94 26.64
CA SER A 99 3.48 1.01 27.38
C SER A 99 2.74 2.32 27.11
N GLY A 100 1.47 2.38 27.49
CA GLY A 100 0.62 3.57 27.36
C GLY A 100 -0.19 3.66 26.07
N ILE A 101 -0.77 4.84 25.84
CA ILE A 101 -1.77 5.10 24.80
C ILE A 101 -1.18 4.90 23.39
N LEU A 102 0.08 5.26 23.18
CA LEU A 102 0.75 5.09 21.89
C LEU A 102 0.82 3.61 21.47
N LYS A 103 1.21 2.71 22.38
CA LYS A 103 1.21 1.26 22.10
C LYS A 103 -0.19 0.79 21.73
N LEU A 104 -1.20 1.19 22.50
CA LEU A 104 -2.59 0.78 22.25
C LEU A 104 -3.06 1.22 20.85
N ILE A 105 -2.95 2.50 20.53
CA ILE A 105 -3.41 3.03 19.24
C ILE A 105 -2.60 2.43 18.08
N PHE A 106 -1.29 2.28 18.25
CA PHE A 106 -0.44 1.64 17.25
C PHE A 106 -0.85 0.19 16.98
N THR A 107 -1.03 -0.62 18.03
CA THR A 107 -1.44 -2.02 17.90
C THR A 107 -2.85 -2.16 17.32
N SER A 108 -3.79 -1.29 17.72
CA SER A 108 -5.13 -1.24 17.14
C SER A 108 -5.10 -0.90 15.65
N TRP A 109 -4.34 0.14 15.27
CA TRP A 109 -4.15 0.49 13.85
C TRP A 109 -3.53 -0.65 13.07
N ARG A 110 -2.49 -1.30 13.63
CA ARG A 110 -1.77 -2.40 12.99
C ARG A 110 -2.68 -3.59 12.68
N TRP A 111 -3.60 -3.94 13.58
CA TRP A 111 -4.65 -4.93 13.31
C TRP A 111 -5.66 -4.43 12.28
N ALA A 112 -6.16 -3.19 12.42
CA ALA A 112 -7.13 -2.62 11.50
C ALA A 112 -6.62 -2.60 10.06
N VAL A 113 -5.38 -2.15 9.83
CA VAL A 113 -4.77 -2.12 8.49
C VAL A 113 -4.53 -3.53 7.95
N SER A 114 -4.24 -4.52 8.82
CA SER A 114 -4.07 -5.92 8.41
C SER A 114 -5.39 -6.51 7.91
N VAL A 115 -6.47 -6.31 8.66
CA VAL A 115 -7.83 -6.74 8.27
C VAL A 115 -8.29 -6.02 7.00
N TYR A 116 -8.10 -4.70 6.93
CA TYR A 116 -8.42 -3.90 5.76
C TYR A 116 -7.68 -4.42 4.51
N CYS A 117 -6.37 -4.67 4.61
CA CYS A 117 -5.59 -5.19 3.50
C CYS A 117 -6.02 -6.60 3.08
N ALA A 118 -6.35 -7.48 4.04
CA ALA A 118 -6.83 -8.83 3.74
C ALA A 118 -8.17 -8.80 2.99
N LEU A 119 -9.16 -8.05 3.51
CA LEU A 119 -10.46 -7.86 2.84
C LEU A 119 -10.27 -7.21 1.47
N GLY A 120 -9.40 -6.21 1.40
CA GLY A 120 -9.08 -5.51 0.17
C GLY A 120 -8.41 -6.39 -0.88
N ALA A 121 -7.54 -7.32 -0.46
CA ALA A 121 -6.90 -8.28 -1.35
C ALA A 121 -7.95 -9.25 -1.92
N LEU A 122 -8.82 -9.80 -1.06
CA LEU A 122 -9.93 -10.66 -1.49
C LEU A 122 -10.86 -9.94 -2.47
N ALA A 123 -11.19 -8.67 -2.20
CA ALA A 123 -12.01 -7.85 -3.09
C ALA A 123 -11.34 -7.56 -4.44
N THR A 124 -10.00 -7.60 -4.52
CA THR A 124 -9.24 -7.35 -5.76
C THR A 124 -9.18 -8.59 -6.66
N LEU A 125 -9.30 -9.80 -6.11
CA LEU A 125 -9.16 -11.07 -6.85
C LEU A 125 -10.05 -11.18 -8.11
N PRO A 126 -11.35 -10.83 -8.08
CA PRO A 126 -12.21 -10.91 -9.27
C PRO A 126 -11.76 -9.99 -10.41
N PHE A 127 -10.99 -8.94 -10.10
CA PHE A 127 -10.55 -7.93 -11.05
C PHE A 127 -9.16 -8.22 -11.62
N LEU A 128 -8.50 -9.33 -11.24
CA LEU A 128 -7.17 -9.66 -11.78
C LEU A 128 -7.17 -9.88 -13.29
N GLY A 129 -8.30 -10.30 -13.88
CA GLY A 129 -8.46 -10.37 -15.33
C GLY A 129 -8.25 -9.03 -16.04
N CYS A 130 -8.51 -7.91 -15.36
CA CYS A 130 -8.26 -6.56 -15.87
C CYS A 130 -6.77 -6.26 -16.12
N ALA A 131 -5.86 -7.04 -15.52
CA ALA A 131 -4.43 -6.81 -15.63
C ALA A 131 -3.82 -7.27 -16.96
N PHE A 132 -4.44 -8.27 -17.61
CA PHE A 132 -3.81 -9.02 -18.70
C PHE A 132 -4.24 -8.59 -20.11
N SER A 133 -5.23 -7.69 -20.23
CA SER A 133 -5.73 -7.24 -21.53
C SER A 133 -6.13 -5.77 -21.51
N ALA A 134 -5.63 -5.00 -22.48
CA ALA A 134 -6.02 -3.61 -22.68
C ALA A 134 -7.53 -3.47 -22.98
N ASN A 135 -8.09 -4.43 -23.72
CA ASN A 135 -9.52 -4.46 -24.01
C ASN A 135 -10.35 -4.75 -22.74
N ALA A 136 -9.86 -5.62 -21.85
CA ALA A 136 -10.50 -5.86 -20.56
C ALA A 136 -10.47 -4.61 -19.67
N PHE A 137 -9.34 -3.90 -19.61
CA PHE A 137 -9.20 -2.66 -18.85
C PHE A 137 -10.18 -1.56 -19.32
N ALA A 138 -10.44 -1.48 -20.62
CA ALA A 138 -11.35 -0.49 -21.20
C ALA A 138 -12.84 -0.71 -20.84
N THR A 139 -13.19 -1.90 -20.33
CA THR A 139 -14.57 -2.20 -19.93
C THR A 139 -15.01 -1.34 -18.72
N PRO A 140 -16.29 -0.97 -18.61
CA PRO A 140 -16.80 -0.24 -17.43
C PRO A 140 -16.50 -0.95 -16.10
N TYR A 141 -16.45 -2.30 -16.14
CA TYR A 141 -16.14 -3.15 -14.99
C TYR A 141 -14.74 -2.89 -14.40
N CYS A 142 -13.72 -2.76 -15.24
CA CYS A 142 -12.35 -2.48 -14.80
C CYS A 142 -12.09 -0.98 -14.64
N ARG A 143 -12.65 -0.16 -15.53
CA ARG A 143 -12.41 1.29 -15.59
C ARG A 143 -12.85 2.05 -14.34
N VAL A 144 -13.85 1.55 -13.62
CA VAL A 144 -14.32 2.15 -12.37
C VAL A 144 -13.20 2.32 -11.33
N TRP A 145 -12.21 1.42 -11.33
CA TRP A 145 -11.05 1.47 -10.43
C TRP A 145 -10.08 2.60 -10.74
N ALA A 146 -10.12 3.16 -11.95
CA ALA A 146 -9.29 4.29 -12.35
C ALA A 146 -9.92 5.66 -12.05
N GLU A 147 -11.20 5.72 -11.66
CA GLU A 147 -11.89 6.99 -11.40
C GLU A 147 -11.26 7.80 -10.27
N ALA A 148 -11.02 7.17 -9.12
CA ALA A 148 -10.41 7.86 -7.98
C ALA A 148 -8.94 8.25 -8.23
N PRO A 149 -8.07 7.42 -8.84
CA PRO A 149 -6.73 7.82 -9.27
C PRO A 149 -6.73 9.00 -10.27
N LEU A 150 -7.67 9.02 -11.22
CA LEU A 150 -7.79 10.15 -12.15
C LEU A 150 -8.25 11.42 -11.44
N MET A 151 -9.17 11.32 -10.48
CA MET A 151 -9.54 12.45 -9.64
C MET A 151 -8.33 12.95 -8.81
N PHE A 152 -7.53 12.05 -8.25
CA PHE A 152 -6.28 12.40 -7.57
C PHE A 152 -5.32 13.15 -8.52
N LYS A 153 -5.19 12.70 -9.77
CA LYS A 153 -4.42 13.42 -10.79
C LYS A 153 -4.94 14.85 -10.96
N ASP A 154 -6.25 15.04 -11.08
CA ASP A 154 -6.82 16.36 -11.33
C ASP A 154 -6.56 17.35 -10.17
N TYR A 155 -6.53 16.88 -8.93
CA TYR A 155 -6.21 17.72 -7.77
C TYR A 155 -4.72 18.01 -7.60
N PHE A 156 -3.87 16.98 -7.69
CA PHE A 156 -2.44 17.09 -7.32
C PHE A 156 -1.51 17.29 -8.52
N HIS A 157 -1.95 16.92 -9.73
CA HIS A 157 -1.16 16.98 -10.96
C HIS A 157 -1.99 17.53 -12.14
N PRO A 158 -2.66 18.69 -12.01
CA PRO A 158 -3.62 19.18 -13.00
C PRO A 158 -3.01 19.35 -14.40
N ASN A 159 -1.74 19.78 -14.47
CA ASN A 159 -1.04 20.08 -15.73
C ASN A 159 -0.28 18.88 -16.31
N SER A 160 -0.35 17.71 -15.68
CA SER A 160 0.39 16.52 -16.10
C SER A 160 -0.49 15.60 -16.96
N LYS A 161 0.11 15.05 -18.03
CA LYS A 161 -0.56 14.06 -18.87
C LYS A 161 -0.64 12.71 -18.13
N PRO A 162 -1.78 11.98 -18.18
CA PRO A 162 -1.91 10.68 -17.52
C PRO A 162 -0.83 9.68 -17.91
N GLY A 163 -0.43 9.66 -19.19
CA GLY A 163 0.64 8.78 -19.69
C GLY A 163 2.01 9.07 -19.05
N PHE A 164 2.33 10.33 -18.75
CA PHE A 164 3.58 10.69 -18.08
C PHE A 164 3.61 10.18 -16.63
N LEU A 165 2.51 10.34 -15.90
CA LEU A 165 2.42 9.83 -14.53
C LEU A 165 2.42 8.30 -14.49
N GLY A 166 1.77 7.65 -15.45
CA GLY A 166 1.87 6.21 -15.65
C GLY A 166 3.30 5.74 -15.90
N PHE A 167 4.07 6.47 -16.72
CA PHE A 167 5.49 6.21 -16.93
C PHE A 167 6.31 6.32 -15.64
N LEU A 168 6.06 7.35 -14.81
CA LEU A 168 6.68 7.44 -13.47
C LEU A 168 6.31 6.24 -12.59
N GLY A 169 5.06 5.77 -12.68
CA GLY A 169 4.62 4.54 -12.03
C GLY A 169 5.42 3.31 -12.49
N ILE A 170 5.70 3.17 -13.79
CA ILE A 170 6.53 2.07 -14.32
C ILE A 170 7.96 2.16 -13.79
N VAL A 171 8.58 3.35 -13.85
CA VAL A 171 9.94 3.55 -13.33
C VAL A 171 10.00 3.24 -11.84
N GLY A 172 9.03 3.73 -11.06
CA GLY A 172 8.90 3.42 -9.64
C GLY A 172 8.74 1.93 -9.37
N LEU A 173 7.93 1.22 -10.16
CA LEU A 173 7.74 -0.22 -10.05
C LEU A 173 9.05 -0.99 -10.31
N ILE A 174 9.81 -0.61 -11.34
CA ILE A 174 11.10 -1.24 -11.64
C ILE A 174 12.07 -1.07 -10.47
N ILE A 175 12.21 0.15 -9.95
CA ILE A 175 13.06 0.44 -8.78
C ILE A 175 12.60 -0.38 -7.57
N TYR A 176 11.29 -0.41 -7.31
CA TYR A 176 10.72 -1.18 -6.21
C TYR A 176 11.05 -2.67 -6.32
N VAL A 177 10.87 -3.27 -7.50
CA VAL A 177 11.16 -4.69 -7.74
C VAL A 177 12.64 -4.99 -7.53
N VAL A 178 13.55 -4.18 -8.08
CA VAL A 178 15.00 -4.38 -7.87
C VAL A 178 15.36 -4.32 -6.38
N CYS A 179 14.86 -3.32 -5.66
CA CYS A 179 15.09 -3.18 -4.22
C CYS A 179 14.51 -4.35 -3.42
N LEU A 180 13.29 -4.78 -3.74
CA LEU A 180 12.64 -5.91 -3.08
C LEU A 180 13.39 -7.21 -3.36
N SER A 181 13.77 -7.48 -4.62
CA SER A 181 14.55 -8.65 -5.00
C SER A 181 15.90 -8.67 -4.30
N TYR A 182 16.61 -7.54 -4.24
CA TYR A 182 17.85 -7.44 -3.47
C TYR A 182 17.64 -7.75 -1.99
N PHE A 183 16.57 -7.20 -1.39
CA PHE A 183 16.24 -7.49 0.01
C PHE A 183 15.97 -8.98 0.24
N VAL A 184 15.10 -9.59 -0.57
CA VAL A 184 14.69 -11.00 -0.42
C VAL A 184 15.85 -11.96 -0.68
N LEU A 185 16.65 -11.73 -1.72
CA LEU A 185 17.72 -12.66 -2.12
C LEU A 185 18.99 -12.51 -1.27
N ILE A 186 19.30 -11.30 -0.79
CA ILE A 186 20.58 -11.02 -0.13
C ILE A 186 20.41 -10.71 1.36
N LYS A 187 19.53 -9.77 1.71
CA LYS A 187 19.41 -9.31 3.12
C LYS A 187 18.64 -10.29 3.98
N LEU A 188 17.54 -10.85 3.48
CA LEU A 188 16.67 -11.75 4.22
C LEU A 188 17.41 -13.01 4.70
N GLY A 189 18.23 -13.60 3.84
CA GLY A 189 19.05 -14.77 4.21
C GLY A 189 20.13 -14.47 5.27
N LYS A 190 20.59 -13.22 5.35
CA LYS A 190 21.62 -12.79 6.31
C LYS A 190 21.03 -12.31 7.64
N GLN A 191 19.92 -11.59 7.60
CA GLN A 191 19.30 -10.93 8.76
C GLN A 191 18.14 -11.75 9.35
N GLY A 192 17.64 -12.74 8.62
CA GLY A 192 16.49 -13.54 9.01
C GLY A 192 15.27 -12.66 9.28
N ARG A 193 14.72 -12.77 10.49
CA ARG A 193 13.56 -12.01 10.96
C ARG A 193 13.93 -10.83 11.88
N SER A 194 15.21 -10.41 11.89
CA SER A 194 15.70 -9.27 12.68
C SER A 194 15.86 -8.04 11.78
N ALA A 195 15.18 -6.94 12.12
CA ALA A 195 15.29 -5.67 11.41
C ALA A 195 16.57 -4.91 11.78
N THR A 196 17.13 -5.20 12.95
CA THR A 196 18.39 -4.67 13.45
C THR A 196 19.55 -5.60 13.12
N GLN A 197 20.70 -5.03 12.71
CA GLN A 197 21.96 -5.76 12.73
C GLN A 197 22.38 -5.91 14.19
N GLN A 198 22.51 -7.15 14.67
CA GLN A 198 23.24 -7.45 15.90
C GLN A 198 24.74 -7.25 15.66
#